data_AF-A0A9D8QB31-F1
#
_entry.id   AF-A0A9D8QB31-F1
#
_cell.length_a   1.000
_cell.length_b   1.000
_cell.length_c   1.000
_cell.angle_alpha   90.00
_cell.angle_beta   90.00
_cell.angle_gamma   90.00
#
_symmetry.space_group_name_H-M   'P 1'
#
loop_
_entity.id
_entity.type
_entity.pdbx_description
1 polymer ?
#
loop_
_entity_poly.entity_id
_entity_poly.type
_entity_poly.pdbx_seq_one_letter_code
_entity_poly.pdbx_strand_id
1 'polypeptide(L)'
;EQNLALIEKLDRLPQALGCAVLLGASRKSTLGLVTGKTIPAERLAATLAAHLYGVMRGAAIIRAHDIDEHVDALKIWAAIRRTA
;
A
#
# COMPACT_ATOMS: atom_id res chain seq x y z
N GLU A 1 -2.14 -14.29 6.21
CA GLU A 1 -2.94 -13.63 7.27
C GLU A 1 -2.21 -12.46 7.93
N GLN A 2 -1.04 -12.67 8.56
CA GLN A 2 -0.30 -11.61 9.27
C GLN A 2 -0.04 -10.33 8.45
N ASN A 3 0.37 -10.45 7.17
CA ASN A 3 0.62 -9.28 6.30
C ASN A 3 -0.63 -8.40 6.12
N LEU A 4 -1.82 -8.99 5.97
CA LEU A 4 -3.06 -8.24 5.79
C LEU A 4 -3.48 -7.58 7.10
N ALA A 5 -3.38 -8.29 8.22
CA ALA A 5 -3.68 -7.73 9.55
C ALA A 5 -2.78 -6.55 9.91
N LEU A 6 -1.50 -6.57 9.50
CA LEU A 6 -0.59 -5.43 9.70
C LEU A 6 -0.99 -4.22 8.85
N ILE A 7 -1.41 -4.44 7.60
CA ILE A 7 -1.93 -3.35 6.74
C ILE A 7 -3.24 -2.79 7.32
N GLU A 8 -4.13 -3.67 7.77
CA GLU A 8 -5.42 -3.34 8.40
C GLU A 8 -5.26 -2.59 9.73
N LYS A 9 -4.10 -2.63 10.39
CA LYS A 9 -3.85 -1.96 11.68
C LYS A 9 -2.65 -1.00 11.60
N LEU A 10 -2.31 -0.56 10.39
CA LEU A 10 -1.12 0.23 10.13
C LEU A 10 -1.12 1.58 10.85
N ASP A 11 -2.29 2.15 11.07
CA ASP A 11 -2.52 3.42 11.79
C ASP A 11 -2.06 3.42 13.25
N ARG A 12 -1.82 2.25 13.85
CA ARG A 12 -1.30 2.14 15.21
C ARG A 12 0.22 2.22 15.28
N LEU A 13 0.90 1.92 14.18
CA LEU A 13 2.36 1.77 14.15
C LEU A 13 3.12 3.10 14.35
N PRO A 14 2.74 4.23 13.73
CA PRO A 14 3.49 5.46 13.89
C PRO A 14 3.58 5.92 15.36
N GLN A 15 2.47 5.85 16.10
CA GLN A 15 2.44 6.24 17.52
C GLN A 15 3.16 5.22 18.38
N ALA A 16 3.00 3.92 18.12
CA ALA A 16 3.65 2.86 18.90
C ALA A 16 5.18 2.86 18.73
N LEU A 17 5.69 3.23 17.55
CA LEU A 17 7.11 3.23 17.21
C LEU A 17 7.78 4.59 17.36
N GLY A 18 7.00 5.67 17.47
CA GLY A 18 7.51 7.04 17.54
C GLY A 18 8.20 7.51 16.26
N CYS A 19 7.91 6.89 15.11
CA CYS A 19 8.57 7.19 13.84
C CYS A 19 7.65 6.99 12.63
N ALA A 20 8.09 7.53 11.49
CA ALA A 20 7.40 7.36 10.22
C ALA A 20 7.45 5.89 9.75
N VAL A 21 6.34 5.40 9.18
CA VAL A 21 6.21 4.00 8.75
C VAL A 21 6.37 3.89 7.23
N LEU A 22 7.23 2.97 6.79
CA LEU A 22 7.35 2.54 5.40
C LEU A 22 6.51 1.28 5.16
N LEU A 23 5.67 1.28 4.12
CA LEU A 23 4.96 0.09 3.66
C LEU A 23 5.56 -0.44 2.35
N GLY A 24 5.98 -1.72 2.37
CA GLY A 24 6.50 -2.45 1.22
C GLY A 24 5.67 -3.69 0.92
N ALA A 25 4.54 -3.52 0.24
CA ALA A 25 3.66 -4.61 -0.19
C ALA A 25 3.85 -5.00 -1.67
N SER A 26 4.62 -4.22 -2.44
CA SER A 26 4.72 -4.37 -3.89
C SER A 26 5.10 -5.78 -4.34
N ARG A 27 4.20 -6.35 -5.17
CA ARG A 27 4.31 -7.69 -5.78
C ARG A 27 4.45 -8.85 -4.79
N LYS A 28 4.21 -8.65 -3.49
CA LYS A 28 4.33 -9.71 -2.47
C LYS A 28 3.38 -10.88 -2.75
N SER A 29 3.82 -12.08 -2.38
CA SER A 29 3.06 -13.33 -2.54
C SER A 29 1.69 -13.28 -1.89
N THR A 30 1.53 -12.62 -0.74
CA THR A 30 0.22 -12.45 -0.09
C THR A 30 -0.82 -11.80 -1.01
N LEU A 31 -0.43 -10.83 -1.84
CA LEU A 31 -1.33 -10.21 -2.80
C LEU A 31 -1.72 -11.20 -3.90
N GLY A 32 -0.75 -12.00 -4.36
CA GLY A 32 -0.99 -13.08 -5.33
C GLY A 32 -1.94 -14.16 -4.80
N LEU A 33 -1.80 -14.54 -3.53
CA LEU A 33 -2.69 -15.51 -2.88
C LEU A 33 -4.14 -15.01 -2.82
N VAL A 34 -4.36 -13.73 -2.53
CA VAL A 34 -5.70 -13.13 -2.46
C VAL A 34 -6.32 -12.97 -3.86
N THR A 35 -5.52 -12.62 -4.86
CA THR A 35 -6.02 -12.26 -6.21
C THR A 35 -5.92 -13.39 -7.24
N GLY A 36 -5.35 -14.54 -6.88
CA GLY A 36 -5.05 -15.64 -7.81
C GLY A 36 -3.88 -15.36 -8.76
N LYS A 37 -3.15 -14.26 -8.59
CA LYS A 37 -2.03 -13.87 -9.46
C LYS A 37 -0.72 -14.57 -9.05
N THR A 38 -0.35 -15.61 -9.80
CA THR A 38 0.85 -16.41 -9.54
C THR A 38 2.14 -15.69 -9.96
N ILE A 39 2.10 -14.90 -11.04
CA ILE A 39 3.25 -14.14 -11.54
C ILE A 39 3.37 -12.80 -10.80
N PRO A 40 4.53 -12.46 -10.19
CA PRO A 40 4.70 -11.23 -9.43
C PRO A 40 4.40 -9.94 -10.21
N ALA A 41 4.76 -9.89 -11.50
CA ALA A 41 4.53 -8.73 -12.37
C ALA A 41 3.04 -8.44 -12.59
N GLU A 42 2.15 -9.43 -12.47
CA GLU A 42 0.71 -9.27 -12.65
C GLU A 42 0.00 -8.69 -11.41
N ARG A 43 0.74 -8.45 -10.32
CA ARG A 43 0.18 -8.00 -9.03
C ARG A 43 0.12 -6.48 -8.89
N LEU A 44 0.21 -5.74 -9.99
CA LEU A 44 0.20 -4.27 -9.98
C LEU A 44 -1.08 -3.72 -9.35
N ALA A 45 -2.25 -4.12 -9.84
CA ALA A 45 -3.53 -3.65 -9.31
C ALA A 45 -3.69 -3.95 -7.81
N ALA A 46 -3.32 -5.17 -7.40
CA ALA A 46 -3.35 -5.57 -5.99
C ALA A 46 -2.36 -4.75 -5.13
N THR A 47 -1.20 -4.42 -5.70
CA THR A 47 -0.17 -3.60 -5.04
C THR A 47 -0.68 -2.18 -4.83
N LEU A 48 -1.24 -1.55 -5.87
CA LEU A 48 -1.78 -0.20 -5.80
C LEU A 48 -2.89 -0.11 -4.76
N ALA A 49 -3.79 -1.10 -4.73
CA ALA A 49 -4.85 -1.17 -3.72
C ALA A 49 -4.29 -1.25 -2.30
N ALA A 50 -3.32 -2.14 -2.05
CA ALA A 50 -2.70 -2.29 -0.74
C ALA A 50 -1.94 -1.01 -0.28
N HIS A 51 -1.22 -0.37 -1.20
CA HIS A 51 -0.47 0.84 -0.89
C HIS A 51 -1.37 2.07 -0.69
N LEU A 52 -2.40 2.28 -1.54
CA LEU A 52 -3.37 3.36 -1.32
C LEU A 52 -4.08 3.22 0.02
N TYR A 53 -4.49 2.00 0.37
CA TYR A 53 -5.05 1.72 1.69
C TYR A 53 -4.05 2.03 2.81
N GLY A 54 -2.80 1.58 2.68
CA GLY A 54 -1.74 1.90 3.63
C GLY A 54 -1.52 3.40 3.83
N VAL A 55 -1.53 4.18 2.74
CA VAL A 55 -1.42 5.65 2.80
C VAL A 55 -2.61 6.27 3.53
N MET A 56 -3.83 5.78 3.28
CA MET A 56 -5.03 6.21 4.03
C MET A 56 -4.93 5.88 5.53
N ARG A 57 -4.17 4.84 5.88
CA ARG A 57 -3.91 4.43 7.27
C ARG A 57 -2.61 5.01 7.86
N GLY A 58 -1.97 5.97 7.19
CA GLY A 58 -0.84 6.70 7.75
C GLY A 58 0.55 6.14 7.40
N ALA A 59 0.66 5.29 6.38
CA ALA A 59 1.97 4.98 5.81
C ALA A 59 2.60 6.27 5.25
N ALA A 60 3.78 6.62 5.75
CA ALA A 60 4.49 7.82 5.36
C ALA A 60 5.35 7.61 4.10
N ILE A 61 5.81 6.38 3.89
CA ILE A 61 6.66 6.02 2.75
C ILE A 61 6.14 4.74 2.11
N ILE A 62 6.12 4.71 0.78
CA ILE A 62 5.79 3.52 0.00
C ILE A 62 7.04 3.01 -0.73
N ARG A 63 7.30 1.70 -0.64
CA ARG A 63 8.33 1.02 -1.43
C ARG A 63 7.67 0.22 -2.56
N ALA A 64 7.82 0.69 -3.79
CA ALA A 64 7.19 0.12 -4.98
C ALA A 64 8.22 -0.28 -6.06
N HIS A 65 7.80 -1.18 -6.96
CA HIS A 65 8.53 -1.50 -8.20
C HIS A 65 8.02 -0.68 -9.39
N ASP A 66 6.72 -0.44 -9.45
CA ASP A 66 6.00 0.21 -10.57
C ASP A 66 5.76 1.69 -10.23
N ILE A 67 6.76 2.55 -10.46
CA ILE A 67 6.80 3.90 -9.88
C ILE A 67 5.76 4.83 -10.52
N ASP A 68 5.64 4.84 -11.84
CA ASP A 68 4.78 5.78 -12.56
C ASP A 68 3.31 5.57 -12.18
N GLU A 69 2.87 4.32 -12.09
CA GLU A 69 1.50 3.97 -11.70
C GLU A 69 1.21 4.32 -10.25
N HIS A 70 2.21 4.22 -9.35
CA HIS A 70 2.04 4.67 -7.97
C HIS A 70 1.94 6.19 -7.89
N VAL A 71 2.75 6.91 -8.65
CA VAL A 71 2.71 8.38 -8.70
C VAL A 71 1.34 8.84 -9.17
N ASP A 72 0.80 8.27 -10.24
CA ASP A 72 -0.53 8.61 -10.75
C ASP A 72 -1.63 8.30 -9.74
N ALA A 73 -1.61 7.11 -9.14
CA ALA A 73 -2.58 6.72 -8.12
C ALA A 73 -2.58 7.68 -6.92
N LEU A 74 -1.39 8.08 -6.44
CA LEU A 74 -1.23 9.00 -5.32
C LEU A 74 -1.63 10.43 -5.67
N LYS A 75 -1.37 10.91 -6.89
CA LYS A 75 -1.83 12.21 -7.36
C LYS A 75 -3.35 12.30 -7.37
N ILE A 76 -4.02 11.28 -7.92
CA ILE A 76 -5.49 11.23 -7.94
C ILE A 76 -6.04 11.16 -6.52
N TRP A 77 -5.48 10.29 -5.67
CA TRP A 77 -5.87 10.22 -4.26
C TRP A 77 -5.72 11.56 -3.53
N ALA A 78 -4.61 12.27 -3.74
CA ALA A 78 -4.37 13.57 -3.15
C ALA A 78 -5.35 14.64 -3.65
N ALA A 79 -5.72 14.61 -4.94
CA ALA A 79 -6.72 15.50 -5.52
C ALA A 79 -8.11 15.28 -4.90
N ILE A 80 -8.53 14.01 -4.76
CA ILE A 80 -9.79 13.64 -4.09
C ILE A 80 -9.81 14.16 -2.65
N ARG A 81 -8.74 13.92 -1.87
CA ARG A 81 -8.66 14.33 -0.47
C ARG A 81 -8.69 15.84 -0.24
N ARG A 82 -8.33 16.66 -1.23
CA ARG A 82 -8.41 18.12 -1.13
C ARG A 82 -9.79 18.68 -1.48
N THR A 83 -10.63 17.86 -2.09
CA THR A 83 -11.98 18.25 -2.51
C THR A 83 -13.03 17.96 -1.43
N ALA A 84 -12.72 17.04 -0.51
CA ALA A 84 -13.52 16.73 0.68
C ALA A 84 -13.15 17.65 1.85
#